data_AF-A0A6B3GKD7-F1
#
_entry.id   AF-A0A6B3GKD7-F1
#
_cell.length_a   1.000
_cell.length_b   1.000
_cell.length_c   1.000
_cell.angle_alpha   90.00
_cell.angle_beta   90.00
_cell.angle_gamma   90.00
#
_symmetry.space_group_name_H-M   'P 1'
#
loop_
_entity.id
_entity.type
_entity.pdbx_description
1 polymer ?
#
loop_
_entity_poly.entity_id
_entity_poly.type
_entity_poly.pdbx_seq_one_letter_code
_entity_poly.pdbx_strand_id
1 'polypeptide(L)'
;SGGSVVDIEMAQRMLRHLLGDKLRRQLRRKPRLRAAACTPHEADPLAQRATVETLVGLGARRVELVDTLIAAAVGCGLPVEQPTATMIMVCGAATTQIAVLSLGSIVTAVRIPVGGNAIDEAIIQYLRQHHELLLPSQSVRPLQLALHGNGIQLTGPALTDIHGRDVATGLARTVQVDTAAVRQAIHTPLTAVLDGVGKVLRDCPPDLVADLADRGIMMVGGSALLPGLDQMLRNATGMPVHIAERPDVCAVLGLGAMLDGKIQPMVLNPLAG
;
A
#
# COMPACT_ATOMS: atom_id res chain seq x y z
N SER A 1 -11.79 8.10 4.82
CA SER A 1 -10.86 7.94 5.96
C SER A 1 -10.36 6.49 5.98
N GLY A 2 -9.10 6.23 6.33
CA GLY A 2 -8.59 4.86 6.43
C GLY A 2 -8.64 4.01 5.14
N GLY A 3 -8.66 4.65 3.96
CA GLY A 3 -8.81 3.97 2.67
C GLY A 3 -10.24 3.69 2.22
N SER A 4 -11.26 4.13 2.97
CA SER A 4 -12.69 3.96 2.64
C SER A 4 -13.37 5.27 2.27
N VAL A 5 -14.40 5.18 1.41
CA VAL A 5 -15.30 6.30 1.07
C VAL A 5 -16.19 6.61 2.27
N VAL A 6 -16.13 7.85 2.75
CA VAL A 6 -16.94 8.35 3.88
C VAL A 6 -17.99 9.36 3.44
N ASP A 7 -17.76 10.05 2.33
CA ASP A 7 -18.69 10.99 1.70
C ASP A 7 -18.77 10.65 0.21
N ILE A 8 -19.89 10.03 -0.17
CA ILE A 8 -20.13 9.55 -1.53
C ILE A 8 -20.27 10.73 -2.50
N GLU A 9 -20.95 11.81 -2.11
CA GLU A 9 -21.17 12.96 -2.98
C GLU A 9 -19.86 13.68 -3.29
N MET A 10 -19.03 13.89 -2.26
CA MET A 10 -17.72 14.49 -2.42
C MET A 10 -16.80 13.58 -3.26
N ALA A 11 -16.81 12.27 -3.02
CA ALA A 11 -16.05 11.32 -3.83
C ALA A 11 -16.47 11.35 -5.31
N GLN A 12 -17.77 11.40 -5.61
CA GLN A 12 -18.28 11.53 -6.97
C GLN A 12 -17.84 12.85 -7.61
N ARG A 13 -17.93 13.97 -6.89
CA ARG A 13 -17.48 15.28 -7.38
C ARG A 13 -15.99 15.28 -7.71
N MET A 14 -15.18 14.76 -6.80
CA MET A 14 -13.73 14.61 -6.98
C MET A 14 -13.43 13.76 -8.22
N LEU A 15 -14.05 12.59 -8.36
CA LEU A 15 -13.82 11.70 -9.50
C LEU A 15 -14.31 12.30 -10.83
N ARG A 16 -15.44 13.01 -10.85
CA ARG A 16 -15.89 13.75 -12.05
C ARG A 16 -14.88 14.82 -12.45
N HIS A 17 -14.28 15.50 -11.47
CA HIS A 17 -13.24 16.50 -11.74
C HIS A 17 -11.96 15.86 -12.28
N LEU A 18 -11.44 14.81 -11.62
CA LEU A 18 -10.20 14.12 -12.01
C LEU A 18 -10.31 13.41 -13.37
N LEU A 19 -11.43 12.74 -13.64
CA LEU A 19 -11.66 12.03 -14.90
C LEU A 19 -12.08 12.98 -16.03
N GLY A 20 -12.68 14.12 -15.67
CA GLY A 20 -13.10 15.19 -16.58
C GLY A 20 -13.83 14.67 -17.82
N ASP A 21 -13.41 15.15 -18.98
CA ASP A 21 -14.04 14.81 -20.27
C ASP A 21 -13.80 13.36 -20.71
N LYS A 22 -12.85 12.63 -20.12
CA LYS A 22 -12.64 11.21 -20.46
C LYS A 22 -13.88 10.39 -20.05
N LEU A 23 -14.39 10.62 -18.84
CA LEU A 23 -15.59 9.95 -18.34
C LEU A 23 -16.81 10.27 -19.23
N ARG A 24 -17.02 11.55 -19.56
CA ARG A 24 -18.15 11.97 -20.42
C ARG A 24 -18.09 11.32 -21.81
N ARG A 25 -16.91 11.31 -22.45
CA ARG A 25 -16.72 10.65 -23.75
C ARG A 25 -16.96 9.15 -23.67
N GLN A 26 -16.51 8.51 -22.59
CA GLN A 26 -16.65 7.07 -22.42
C GLN A 26 -18.09 6.65 -22.14
N LEU A 27 -18.84 7.42 -21.34
CA LEU A 27 -20.27 7.19 -21.11
C LEU A 27 -21.10 7.33 -22.40
N ARG A 28 -20.77 8.32 -23.25
CA ARG A 28 -21.39 8.47 -24.57
C ARG A 28 -21.10 7.28 -25.50
N ARG A 29 -19.87 6.76 -25.49
CA ARG A 29 -19.44 5.63 -26.33
C ARG A 29 -19.93 4.27 -25.82
N LYS A 30 -20.04 4.09 -24.51
CA LYS A 30 -20.40 2.82 -23.86
C LYS A 30 -21.50 3.06 -22.82
N PRO A 31 -22.79 3.07 -23.23
CA PRO A 31 -23.91 3.31 -22.31
C PRO A 31 -24.09 2.22 -21.24
N ARG A 32 -23.41 1.07 -21.40
CA ARG A 32 -23.29 0.00 -20.40
C ARG A 32 -21.87 -0.04 -19.83
N LEU A 33 -21.40 1.08 -19.29
CA LEU A 33 -20.08 1.16 -18.68
C LEU A 33 -19.96 0.15 -17.54
N ARG A 34 -18.96 -0.73 -17.62
CA ARG A 34 -18.52 -1.56 -16.50
C ARG A 34 -17.39 -0.82 -15.79
N ALA A 35 -17.41 -0.85 -14.46
CA ALA A 35 -16.34 -0.33 -13.63
C ALA A 35 -15.88 -1.45 -12.69
N ALA A 36 -14.63 -1.37 -12.26
CA ALA A 36 -14.17 -2.15 -11.14
C ALA A 36 -13.40 -1.25 -10.17
N ALA A 37 -13.37 -1.65 -8.90
CA ALA A 37 -12.58 -1.00 -7.87
C ALA A 37 -11.91 -2.04 -6.98
N CYS A 38 -10.71 -1.70 -6.53
CA CYS A 38 -10.08 -2.46 -5.46
C CYS A 38 -10.70 -2.07 -4.12
N THR A 39 -11.02 -3.05 -3.30
CA THR A 39 -11.39 -2.85 -1.90
C THR A 39 -10.33 -3.49 -1.00
N PRO A 40 -10.02 -2.90 0.16
CA PRO A 40 -9.17 -3.56 1.13
C PRO A 40 -9.72 -4.94 1.49
N HIS A 41 -8.83 -5.86 1.85
CA HIS A 41 -9.19 -7.14 2.43
C HIS A 41 -10.04 -6.91 3.68
N GLU A 42 -11.10 -7.70 3.81
CA GLU A 42 -12.11 -7.57 4.86
C GLU A 42 -12.65 -6.14 5.02
N ALA A 43 -12.75 -5.39 3.91
CA ALA A 43 -13.39 -4.08 3.94
C ALA A 43 -14.82 -4.19 4.47
N ASP A 44 -15.16 -3.29 5.39
CA ASP A 44 -16.50 -3.18 5.95
C ASP A 44 -17.59 -3.14 4.85
N PRO A 45 -18.71 -3.88 5.00
CA PRO A 45 -19.77 -3.90 3.99
C PRO A 45 -20.32 -2.51 3.63
N LEU A 46 -20.35 -1.56 4.56
CA LEU A 46 -20.74 -0.17 4.31
C LEU A 46 -19.72 0.54 3.41
N ALA A 47 -18.42 0.31 3.61
CA ALA A 47 -17.37 0.87 2.76
C ALA A 47 -17.41 0.28 1.34
N GLN A 48 -17.67 -1.03 1.21
CA GLN A 48 -17.87 -1.69 -0.07
C GLN A 48 -19.09 -1.11 -0.80
N ARG A 49 -20.22 -0.97 -0.09
CA ARG A 49 -21.45 -0.37 -0.63
C ARG A 49 -21.24 1.08 -1.06
N ALA A 50 -20.58 1.90 -0.24
CA ALA A 50 -20.27 3.28 -0.59
C ALA A 50 -19.40 3.37 -1.85
N THR A 51 -18.45 2.43 -2.03
CA THR A 51 -17.63 2.34 -3.26
C THR A 51 -18.50 2.03 -4.49
N VAL A 52 -19.42 1.08 -4.38
CA VAL A 52 -20.36 0.74 -5.46
C VAL A 52 -21.26 1.92 -5.79
N GLU A 53 -21.88 2.54 -4.79
CA GLU A 53 -22.77 3.70 -4.98
C GLU A 53 -22.02 4.89 -5.60
N THR A 54 -20.76 5.10 -5.22
CA THR A 54 -19.90 6.11 -5.83
C THR A 54 -19.73 5.85 -7.33
N LEU A 55 -19.36 4.63 -7.72
CA LEU A 55 -19.14 4.29 -9.12
C LEU A 55 -20.43 4.26 -9.95
N VAL A 56 -21.54 3.80 -9.37
CA VAL A 56 -22.87 3.85 -9.99
C VAL A 56 -23.29 5.30 -10.24
N GLY A 57 -23.07 6.20 -9.27
CA GLY A 57 -23.33 7.63 -9.42
C GLY A 57 -22.42 8.35 -10.44
N LEU A 58 -21.34 7.70 -10.88
CA LEU A 58 -20.52 8.13 -12.01
C LEU A 58 -21.01 7.60 -13.37
N GLY A 59 -22.07 6.77 -13.38
CA GLY A 59 -22.68 6.22 -14.59
C GLY A 59 -22.28 4.77 -14.89
N ALA A 60 -21.59 4.08 -13.99
CA ALA A 60 -21.34 2.65 -14.14
C ALA A 60 -22.63 1.85 -13.96
N ARG A 61 -22.92 0.91 -14.88
CA ARG A 61 -24.07 0.00 -14.77
C ARG A 61 -23.76 -1.29 -14.03
N ARG A 62 -22.49 -1.70 -14.03
CA ARG A 62 -22.00 -2.88 -13.33
C ARG A 62 -20.70 -2.49 -12.67
N VAL A 63 -20.60 -2.77 -11.37
CA VAL A 63 -19.43 -2.53 -10.56
C VAL A 63 -18.94 -3.86 -10.04
N GLU A 64 -17.66 -4.15 -10.26
CA GLU A 64 -16.98 -5.33 -9.72
C GLU A 64 -16.00 -4.88 -8.64
N LEU A 65 -16.13 -5.44 -7.45
CA LEU A 65 -15.17 -5.21 -6.37
C LEU A 65 -14.16 -6.34 -6.39
N VAL A 66 -12.89 -5.99 -6.29
CA VAL A 66 -11.78 -6.95 -6.28
C VAL A 66 -10.93 -6.69 -5.05
N ASP A 67 -10.49 -7.75 -4.39
CA ASP A 67 -9.56 -7.60 -3.27
C ASP A 67 -8.26 -6.94 -3.73
N THR A 68 -7.82 -5.92 -2.99
CA THR A 68 -6.60 -5.17 -3.31
C THR A 68 -5.37 -6.05 -3.32
N LEU A 69 -5.29 -7.06 -2.44
CA LEU A 69 -4.16 -7.98 -2.34
C LEU A 69 -4.04 -8.82 -3.62
N ILE A 70 -5.16 -9.37 -4.10
CA ILE A 70 -5.22 -10.15 -5.34
C ILE A 70 -4.89 -9.27 -6.54
N ALA A 71 -5.54 -8.11 -6.66
CA ALA A 71 -5.31 -7.20 -7.78
C ALA A 71 -3.85 -6.73 -7.83
N ALA A 72 -3.24 -6.43 -6.68
CA ALA A 72 -1.84 -6.01 -6.65
C ALA A 72 -0.88 -7.15 -6.99
N ALA A 73 -1.16 -8.37 -6.53
CA ALA A 73 -0.34 -9.53 -6.83
C ALA A 73 -0.33 -9.87 -8.33
N VAL A 74 -1.50 -9.83 -8.96
CA VAL A 74 -1.62 -9.91 -10.43
C VAL A 74 -0.79 -8.81 -11.10
N GLY A 75 -0.94 -7.55 -10.64
CA GLY A 75 -0.32 -6.42 -11.32
C GLY A 75 1.20 -6.32 -11.15
N CYS A 76 1.79 -7.01 -10.19
CA CYS A 76 3.24 -7.19 -10.07
C CYS A 76 3.74 -8.53 -10.66
N GLY A 77 2.86 -9.31 -11.30
CA GLY A 77 3.22 -10.54 -11.99
C GLY A 77 3.52 -11.72 -11.06
N LEU A 78 3.00 -11.72 -9.83
CA LEU A 78 3.12 -12.89 -8.97
C LEU A 78 2.30 -14.05 -9.55
N PRO A 79 2.81 -15.30 -9.44
CA PRO A 79 2.13 -16.49 -9.93
C PRO A 79 0.97 -16.91 -9.00
N VAL A 80 -0.01 -16.03 -8.83
CA VAL A 80 -1.11 -16.21 -7.86
C VAL A 80 -1.95 -17.45 -8.12
N GLU A 81 -2.00 -17.93 -9.37
CA GLU A 81 -2.80 -19.10 -9.76
C GLU A 81 -2.10 -20.42 -9.50
N GLN A 82 -0.77 -20.41 -9.32
CA GLN A 82 0.01 -21.62 -9.12
C GLN A 82 -0.24 -22.22 -7.72
N PRO A 83 -0.06 -23.55 -7.55
CA PRO A 83 -0.11 -24.22 -6.25
C PRO A 83 1.16 -23.95 -5.43
N THR A 84 1.64 -22.72 -5.42
CA THR A 84 2.84 -22.29 -4.70
C THR A 84 2.52 -21.06 -3.89
N ALA A 85 2.94 -21.02 -2.64
CA ALA A 85 2.67 -19.88 -1.78
C ALA A 85 3.48 -18.66 -2.22
N THR A 86 2.84 -17.50 -2.23
CA THR A 86 3.50 -16.20 -2.42
C THR A 86 3.03 -15.22 -1.37
N MET A 87 3.96 -14.51 -0.72
CA MET A 87 3.59 -13.46 0.22
C MET A 87 3.63 -12.10 -0.46
N ILE A 88 2.55 -11.34 -0.32
CA ILE A 88 2.44 -9.95 -0.77
C ILE A 88 2.15 -9.01 0.40
N MET A 89 2.78 -7.84 0.37
CA MET A 89 2.57 -6.74 1.31
C MET A 89 2.20 -5.47 0.55
N VAL A 90 0.94 -5.05 0.65
CA VAL A 90 0.44 -3.78 0.10
C VAL A 90 0.58 -2.67 1.15
N CYS A 91 1.58 -1.83 0.98
CA CYS A 91 1.89 -0.68 1.83
C CYS A 91 1.14 0.57 1.35
N GLY A 92 0.01 0.87 1.98
CA GLY A 92 -0.81 2.05 1.69
C GLY A 92 -0.43 3.28 2.52
N ALA A 93 -1.17 4.37 2.34
CA ALA A 93 -1.01 5.59 3.13
C ALA A 93 -1.52 5.39 4.57
N ALA A 94 -2.70 4.81 4.76
CA ALA A 94 -3.30 4.63 6.09
C ALA A 94 -3.16 3.21 6.65
N THR A 95 -3.03 2.21 5.78
CA THR A 95 -3.03 0.80 6.17
C THR A 95 -2.03 0.00 5.37
N THR A 96 -1.48 -1.03 5.98
CA THR A 96 -0.65 -2.04 5.35
C THR A 96 -1.39 -3.36 5.40
N GLN A 97 -1.47 -4.05 4.27
CA GLN A 97 -2.14 -5.34 4.16
C GLN A 97 -1.13 -6.39 3.75
N ILE A 98 -1.14 -7.52 4.42
CA ILE A 98 -0.21 -8.61 4.17
C ILE A 98 -1.04 -9.85 3.90
N ALA A 99 -0.70 -10.61 2.87
CA ALA A 99 -1.33 -11.89 2.59
C ALA A 99 -0.35 -12.93 2.07
N VAL A 100 -0.69 -14.19 2.32
CA VAL A 100 -0.19 -15.34 1.56
C VAL A 100 -1.25 -15.75 0.55
N LEU A 101 -0.84 -15.87 -0.71
CA LEU A 101 -1.68 -16.25 -1.84
C LEU A 101 -1.24 -17.60 -2.40
N SER A 102 -2.20 -18.42 -2.79
CA SER A 102 -2.00 -19.67 -3.53
C SER A 102 -3.30 -20.04 -4.25
N LEU A 103 -3.23 -20.69 -5.41
CA LEU A 103 -4.40 -21.16 -6.17
C LEU A 103 -5.50 -20.10 -6.38
N GLY A 104 -5.08 -18.88 -6.72
CA GLY A 104 -5.95 -17.73 -6.99
C GLY A 104 -6.66 -17.17 -5.76
N SER A 105 -6.32 -17.64 -4.56
CA SER A 105 -7.04 -17.36 -3.32
C SER A 105 -6.13 -16.79 -2.24
N ILE A 106 -6.72 -16.02 -1.32
CA ILE A 106 -6.05 -15.57 -0.11
C ILE A 106 -6.11 -16.70 0.91
N VAL A 107 -4.94 -17.23 1.30
CA VAL A 107 -4.84 -18.29 2.31
C VAL A 107 -4.92 -17.71 3.71
N THR A 108 -4.12 -16.68 3.95
CA THR A 108 -4.08 -15.93 5.21
C THR A 108 -3.80 -14.48 4.92
N ALA A 109 -4.44 -13.57 5.65
CA ALA A 109 -4.18 -12.16 5.53
C ALA A 109 -4.36 -11.42 6.85
N VAL A 110 -3.74 -10.26 6.93
CA VAL A 110 -3.96 -9.30 8.01
C VAL A 110 -3.96 -7.89 7.45
N ARG A 111 -4.83 -7.04 8.02
CA ARG A 111 -4.84 -5.60 7.75
C ARG A 111 -4.42 -4.84 8.99
N ILE A 112 -3.39 -4.01 8.84
CA ILE A 112 -2.77 -3.26 9.92
C ILE A 112 -3.10 -1.79 9.72
N PRO A 113 -3.61 -1.07 10.73
CA PRO A 113 -3.94 0.35 10.64
C PRO A 113 -2.69 1.25 10.72
N VAL A 114 -1.63 0.84 10.01
CA VAL A 114 -0.35 1.54 9.92
C VAL A 114 0.03 1.63 8.44
N GLY A 115 0.37 2.82 7.97
CA GLY A 115 0.88 3.07 6.62
C GLY A 115 1.80 4.28 6.61
N GLY A 116 2.00 4.88 5.44
CA GLY A 116 2.83 6.08 5.28
C GLY A 116 2.46 7.24 6.21
N ASN A 117 1.18 7.43 6.52
CA ASN A 117 0.71 8.49 7.42
C ASN A 117 1.27 8.34 8.84
N ALA A 118 1.38 7.11 9.36
CA ALA A 118 1.92 6.86 10.69
C ALA A 118 3.40 7.26 10.80
N ILE A 119 4.12 7.16 9.68
CA ILE A 119 5.52 7.57 9.58
C ILE A 119 5.62 9.09 9.52
N ASP A 120 4.77 9.74 8.72
CA ASP A 120 4.69 11.20 8.69
C ASP A 120 4.40 11.76 10.08
N GLU A 121 3.44 11.17 10.79
CA GLU A 121 3.09 11.52 12.17
C GLU A 121 4.28 11.30 13.13
N ALA A 122 4.98 10.17 13.04
CA ALA A 122 6.15 9.91 13.88
C ALA A 122 7.28 10.93 13.65
N ILE A 123 7.51 11.32 12.39
CA ILE A 123 8.50 12.34 12.05
C ILE A 123 8.08 13.71 12.60
N ILE A 124 6.83 14.12 12.38
CA ILE A 124 6.31 15.41 12.88
C ILE A 124 6.43 15.46 14.40
N GLN A 125 6.07 14.37 15.08
CA GLN A 125 6.16 14.27 16.52
C GLN A 125 7.61 14.34 17.02
N TYR A 126 8.53 13.65 16.34
CA TYR A 126 9.96 13.73 16.64
C TYR A 126 10.49 15.17 16.56
N LEU A 127 10.17 15.87 15.47
CA LEU A 127 10.60 17.27 15.26
C LEU A 127 9.99 18.23 16.27
N ARG A 128 8.72 18.01 16.63
CA ARG A 128 8.06 18.80 17.67
C ARG A 128 8.72 18.61 19.04
N GLN A 129 9.09 17.39 19.39
CA GLN A 129 9.67 17.07 20.70
C GLN A 129 11.14 17.48 20.84
N HIS A 130 11.95 17.28 19.80
CA HIS A 130 13.40 17.47 19.88
C HIS A 130 13.87 18.83 19.35
N HIS A 131 13.08 19.46 18.47
CA HIS A 131 13.45 20.72 17.83
C HIS A 131 12.43 21.84 18.05
N GLU A 132 11.33 21.59 18.76
CA GLU A 132 10.22 22.54 18.96
C GLU A 132 9.71 23.11 17.62
N LEU A 133 9.69 22.26 16.59
CA LEU A 133 9.33 22.63 15.23
C LEU A 133 8.03 21.94 14.80
N LEU A 134 7.06 22.73 14.35
CA LEU A 134 5.83 22.27 13.74
C LEU A 134 5.95 22.29 12.21
N LEU A 135 5.54 21.18 11.60
CA LEU A 135 5.43 21.05 10.16
C LEU A 135 3.97 20.82 9.75
N PRO A 136 3.51 21.44 8.66
CA PRO A 136 2.36 20.92 7.92
C PRO A 136 2.68 19.50 7.43
N SER A 137 1.72 18.58 7.45
CA SER A 137 1.90 17.15 7.11
C SER A 137 2.58 16.89 5.76
N GLN A 138 2.38 17.77 4.77
CA GLN A 138 2.99 17.70 3.44
C GLN A 138 4.46 18.15 3.37
N SER A 139 5.01 18.72 4.45
CA SER A 139 6.40 19.24 4.51
C SER A 139 7.42 18.19 4.95
N VAL A 140 7.00 16.94 5.18
CA VAL A 140 7.85 15.84 5.66
C VAL A 140 8.64 15.18 4.51
N ARG A 141 8.24 15.42 3.26
CA ARG A 141 8.83 14.80 2.07
C ARG A 141 10.35 14.97 1.94
N PRO A 142 10.96 16.15 2.21
CA PRO A 142 12.41 16.30 2.14
C PRO A 142 13.15 15.34 3.09
N LEU A 143 12.58 15.13 4.29
CA LEU A 143 13.14 14.19 5.26
C LEU A 143 12.99 12.74 4.78
N GLN A 144 11.82 12.36 4.25
CA GLN A 144 11.62 11.04 3.64
C GLN A 144 12.64 10.77 2.51
N LEU A 145 12.90 11.77 1.67
CA LEU A 145 13.90 11.66 0.59
C LEU A 145 15.32 11.55 1.15
N ALA A 146 15.67 12.31 2.19
CA ALA A 146 16.97 12.19 2.85
C ALA A 146 17.16 10.82 3.53
N LEU A 147 16.06 10.19 3.97
CA LEU A 147 16.08 8.83 4.50
C LEU A 147 16.23 7.77 3.39
N HIS A 148 15.72 8.02 2.17
CA HIS A 148 16.01 7.19 1.00
C HIS A 148 17.50 7.33 0.65
N GLY A 149 18.30 6.30 0.95
CA GLY A 149 19.66 6.22 0.43
C GLY A 149 19.59 6.26 -1.10
N ASN A 150 20.42 7.08 -1.74
CA ASN A 150 20.55 7.14 -3.19
C ASN A 150 21.18 5.82 -3.68
N GLY A 151 20.40 4.74 -3.81
CA GLY A 151 20.58 3.49 -4.59
C GLY A 151 21.94 2.76 -4.61
N ILE A 152 22.97 3.33 -4.02
CA ILE A 152 24.41 3.10 -4.18
C ILE A 152 25.08 3.31 -2.81
N GLN A 153 24.59 4.24 -1.99
CA GLN A 153 24.99 4.40 -0.59
C GLN A 153 23.79 4.17 0.34
N LEU A 154 23.93 3.19 1.23
CA LEU A 154 22.98 2.87 2.31
C LEU A 154 22.85 4.01 3.35
N THR A 155 23.71 5.02 3.28
CA THR A 155 23.71 6.20 4.12
C THR A 155 23.29 7.41 3.30
N GLY A 156 22.05 7.89 3.52
CA GLY A 156 21.68 9.27 3.21
C GLY A 156 22.54 10.28 4.00
N PRO A 157 22.38 11.60 3.80
CA PRO A 157 23.16 12.58 4.54
C PRO A 157 22.92 12.39 6.05
N ALA A 158 23.97 12.48 6.86
CA ALA A 158 23.84 12.36 8.31
C ALA A 158 22.93 13.45 8.89
N LEU A 159 22.94 14.64 8.26
CA LEU A 159 22.13 15.78 8.65
C LEU A 159 21.34 16.29 7.45
N THR A 160 20.09 16.71 7.69
CA THR A 160 19.25 17.37 6.70
C THR A 160 18.59 18.62 7.29
N ASP A 161 18.54 19.69 6.50
CA ASP A 161 17.84 20.91 6.88
C ASP A 161 16.32 20.75 6.68
N ILE A 162 15.57 21.13 7.70
CA ILE A 162 14.10 21.14 7.67
C ILE A 162 13.59 22.52 8.03
N HIS A 163 12.69 23.03 7.19
CA HIS A 163 12.02 24.30 7.40
C HIS A 163 10.65 24.06 8.01
N GLY A 164 10.36 24.74 9.12
CA GLY A 164 9.06 24.64 9.78
C GLY A 164 8.73 25.89 10.59
N ARG A 165 7.70 25.78 11.41
CA ARG A 165 7.24 26.83 12.29
C ARG A 165 7.68 26.53 13.71
N ASP A 166 8.40 27.46 14.32
CA ASP A 166 8.81 27.35 15.71
C ASP A 166 7.58 27.38 16.64
N VAL A 167 7.53 26.44 17.60
CA VAL A 167 6.38 26.27 18.51
C VAL A 167 6.21 27.47 19.44
N ALA A 168 7.32 28.04 19.93
CA ALA A 168 7.29 29.11 20.93
C ALA A 168 7.01 30.48 20.31
N THR A 169 7.70 30.80 19.21
CA THR A 169 7.65 32.11 18.55
C THR A 169 6.61 32.18 17.44
N GLY A 170 6.23 31.03 16.86
CA GLY A 170 5.33 30.96 15.72
C GLY A 170 5.95 31.44 14.41
N LEU A 171 7.25 31.76 14.37
CA LEU A 171 7.96 32.21 13.17
C LEU A 171 8.54 31.03 12.39
N ALA A 172 8.86 31.26 11.11
CA ALA A 172 9.54 30.26 10.30
C ALA A 172 11.00 30.11 10.77
N ARG A 173 11.44 28.86 10.94
CA ARG A 173 12.77 28.49 11.40
C ARG A 173 13.28 27.28 10.62
N THR A 174 14.59 27.23 10.38
CA THR A 174 15.28 26.08 9.82
C THR A 174 16.05 25.37 10.93
N VAL A 175 16.00 24.04 10.95
CA VAL A 175 16.78 23.21 11.88
C VAL A 175 17.54 22.13 11.12
N GLN A 176 18.72 21.79 11.60
CA GLN A 176 19.44 20.59 11.17
C GLN A 176 18.95 19.39 11.96
N VAL A 177 18.60 18.33 11.24
CA VAL A 177 18.02 17.11 11.78
C VAL A 177 18.93 15.94 11.44
N ASP A 178 19.26 15.14 12.47
CA ASP A 178 19.99 13.88 12.29
C ASP A 178 19.08 12.80 11.69
N THR A 179 19.48 12.26 10.53
CA THR A 179 18.70 11.23 9.85
C THR A 179 18.70 9.90 10.61
N ALA A 180 19.70 9.60 11.45
CA ALA A 180 19.71 8.40 12.28
C ALA A 180 18.64 8.45 13.38
N ALA A 181 18.51 9.59 14.06
CA ALA A 181 17.49 9.79 15.08
C ALA A 181 16.07 9.71 14.49
N VAL A 182 15.88 10.23 13.27
CA VAL A 182 14.62 10.10 12.53
C VAL A 182 14.33 8.63 12.18
N ARG A 183 15.33 7.86 11.71
CA ARG A 183 15.17 6.41 11.47
C ARG A 183 14.68 5.68 12.72
N GLN A 184 15.20 6.06 13.89
CA GLN A 184 14.76 5.49 15.15
C GLN A 184 13.31 5.88 15.49
N ALA A 185 12.91 7.13 15.23
CA ALA A 185 11.53 7.58 15.44
C ALA A 185 10.51 6.81 14.57
N ILE A 186 10.86 6.53 13.31
CA ILE A 186 9.98 5.79 12.38
C ILE A 186 10.00 4.28 12.59
N HIS A 187 10.98 3.75 13.33
CA HIS A 187 11.04 2.32 13.64
C HIS A 187 9.85 1.89 14.51
N THR A 188 9.45 2.72 15.47
CA THR A 188 8.34 2.43 16.40
C THR A 188 7.01 2.15 15.69
N PRO A 189 6.48 3.01 14.80
CA PRO A 189 5.22 2.70 14.10
C PRO A 189 5.33 1.44 13.21
N LEU A 190 6.54 1.10 12.75
CA LEU A 190 6.78 -0.04 11.87
C LEU A 190 6.82 -1.40 12.59
N THR A 191 6.98 -1.45 13.92
CA THR A 191 6.97 -2.73 14.66
C THR A 191 5.64 -3.48 14.51
N ALA A 192 4.53 -2.75 14.44
CA ALA A 192 3.21 -3.33 14.19
C ALA A 192 3.14 -4.07 12.84
N VAL A 193 3.93 -3.62 11.84
CA VAL A 193 4.03 -4.31 10.53
C VAL A 193 4.76 -5.64 10.70
N LEU A 194 5.84 -5.69 11.48
CA LEU A 194 6.57 -6.92 11.79
C LEU A 194 5.69 -7.93 12.52
N ASP A 195 4.93 -7.47 13.52
CA ASP A 195 3.97 -8.31 14.25
C ASP A 195 2.92 -8.90 13.32
N GLY A 196 2.44 -8.11 12.36
CA GLY A 196 1.53 -8.55 11.32
C GLY A 196 2.11 -9.60 10.39
N VAL A 197 3.37 -9.45 9.95
CA VAL A 197 4.07 -10.49 9.17
C VAL A 197 4.16 -11.78 9.98
N GLY A 198 4.59 -11.69 11.25
CA GLY A 198 4.68 -12.84 12.14
C GLY A 198 3.32 -13.51 12.34
N LYS A 199 2.23 -12.75 12.44
CA LYS A 199 0.87 -13.28 12.53
C LYS A 199 0.48 -14.05 11.26
N VAL A 200 0.70 -13.47 10.07
CA VAL A 200 0.40 -14.14 8.79
C VAL A 200 1.18 -15.45 8.67
N LEU A 201 2.46 -15.46 9.02
CA LEU A 201 3.29 -16.68 8.98
C LEU A 201 2.81 -17.75 9.97
N ARG A 202 2.39 -17.37 11.18
CA ARG A 202 1.88 -18.33 12.18
C ARG A 202 0.52 -18.92 11.79
N ASP A 203 -0.34 -18.11 11.18
CA ASP A 203 -1.68 -18.54 10.77
C ASP A 203 -1.62 -19.34 9.44
N CYS A 204 -0.50 -19.27 8.71
CA CYS A 204 -0.31 -19.94 7.42
C CYS A 204 -0.08 -21.46 7.61
N PRO A 205 -0.72 -22.31 6.78
CA PRO A 205 -0.44 -23.74 6.77
C PRO A 205 1.05 -24.06 6.61
N PRO A 206 1.64 -24.95 7.43
CA PRO A 206 3.09 -25.20 7.44
C PRO A 206 3.66 -25.66 6.09
N ASP A 207 2.87 -26.37 5.30
CA ASP A 207 3.20 -26.84 3.95
C ASP A 207 3.42 -25.67 2.97
N LEU A 208 2.72 -24.55 3.15
CA LEU A 208 2.87 -23.35 2.33
C LEU A 208 3.97 -22.41 2.83
N VAL A 209 4.34 -22.46 4.11
CA VAL A 209 5.40 -21.61 4.68
C VAL A 209 6.77 -21.93 4.06
N ALA A 210 7.02 -23.19 3.71
CA ALA A 210 8.28 -23.62 3.08
C ALA A 210 8.55 -22.87 1.76
N ASP A 211 7.53 -22.70 0.92
CA ASP A 211 7.63 -21.96 -0.35
C ASP A 211 8.02 -20.49 -0.16
N LEU A 212 7.64 -19.90 0.98
CA LEU A 212 7.87 -18.49 1.28
C LEU A 212 9.33 -18.22 1.65
N ALA A 213 10.05 -19.20 2.18
CA ALA A 213 11.46 -19.03 2.56
C ALA A 213 12.33 -18.63 1.36
N ASP A 214 12.08 -19.24 0.20
CA ASP A 214 12.84 -18.99 -1.03
C ASP A 214 12.33 -17.76 -1.80
N ARG A 215 11.00 -17.59 -1.88
CA ARG A 215 10.36 -16.53 -2.68
C ARG A 215 10.31 -15.19 -1.97
N GLY A 216 10.27 -15.22 -0.64
CA GLY A 216 10.24 -14.03 0.17
C GLY A 216 8.92 -13.25 0.14
N ILE A 217 9.04 -11.95 0.40
CA ILE A 217 7.93 -11.00 0.50
C ILE A 217 7.98 -10.05 -0.69
N MET A 218 6.88 -9.95 -1.45
CA MET A 218 6.72 -8.92 -2.49
C MET A 218 6.02 -7.70 -1.92
N MET A 219 6.69 -6.55 -1.90
CA MET A 219 6.17 -5.27 -1.45
C MET A 219 5.65 -4.44 -2.62
N VAL A 220 4.45 -3.89 -2.43
CA VAL A 220 3.75 -3.01 -3.38
C VAL A 220 3.03 -1.89 -2.62
N GLY A 221 2.46 -0.93 -3.34
CA GLY A 221 1.83 0.27 -2.80
C GLY A 221 2.78 1.46 -2.71
N GLY A 222 2.24 2.67 -2.65
CA GLY A 222 3.04 3.90 -2.65
C GLY A 222 3.99 4.02 -1.46
N SER A 223 3.66 3.37 -0.34
CA SER A 223 4.49 3.32 0.85
C SER A 223 5.44 2.12 0.86
N ALA A 224 5.53 1.30 -0.20
CA ALA A 224 6.52 0.22 -0.25
C ALA A 224 7.96 0.74 -0.28
N LEU A 225 8.12 1.97 -0.78
CA LEU A 225 9.40 2.65 -0.89
C LEU A 225 9.84 3.30 0.43
N LEU A 226 9.10 3.11 1.52
CA LEU A 226 9.45 3.70 2.80
C LEU A 226 10.87 3.31 3.22
N PRO A 227 11.71 4.28 3.64
CA PRO A 227 13.12 4.03 3.88
C PRO A 227 13.35 3.00 4.98
N GLY A 228 14.06 1.92 4.63
CA GLY A 228 14.47 0.89 5.58
C GLY A 228 13.39 -0.11 5.98
N LEU A 229 12.16 0.01 5.44
CA LEU A 229 11.09 -0.95 5.71
C LEU A 229 11.45 -2.35 5.19
N ASP A 230 11.97 -2.42 3.96
CA ASP A 230 12.45 -3.64 3.34
C ASP A 230 13.60 -4.30 4.13
N GLN A 231 14.57 -3.51 4.58
CA GLN A 231 15.69 -4.00 5.39
C GLN A 231 15.24 -4.46 6.78
N MET A 232 14.34 -3.72 7.42
CA MET A 232 13.76 -4.09 8.70
C MET A 232 13.03 -5.44 8.58
N LEU A 233 12.27 -5.63 7.50
CA LEU A 233 11.61 -6.91 7.20
C LEU A 233 12.63 -8.04 6.99
N ARG A 234 13.65 -7.84 6.16
CA ARG A 234 14.72 -8.83 5.93
C ARG A 234 15.40 -9.25 7.23
N ASN A 235 15.74 -8.29 8.08
CA ASN A 235 16.42 -8.54 9.35
C ASN A 235 15.53 -9.29 10.34
N ALA A 236 14.24 -8.96 10.38
CA ALA A 236 13.29 -9.55 11.32
C ALA A 236 12.83 -10.95 10.90
N THR A 237 12.66 -11.20 9.60
CA THR A 237 12.10 -12.47 9.09
C THR A 237 13.15 -13.44 8.56
N GLY A 238 14.34 -12.94 8.19
CA GLY A 238 15.34 -13.72 7.45
C GLY A 238 14.97 -14.03 6.00
N MET A 239 13.81 -13.55 5.53
CA MET A 239 13.30 -13.84 4.19
C MET A 239 13.80 -12.79 3.18
N PRO A 240 13.93 -13.14 1.89
CA PRO A 240 14.08 -12.17 0.83
C PRO A 240 12.92 -11.16 0.82
N VAL A 241 13.19 -9.90 0.50
CA VAL A 241 12.16 -8.86 0.37
C VAL A 241 12.36 -8.14 -0.94
N HIS A 242 11.38 -8.23 -1.82
CA HIS A 242 11.40 -7.62 -3.15
C HIS A 242 10.41 -6.48 -3.20
N ILE A 243 10.78 -5.36 -3.82
CA ILE A 243 9.83 -4.27 -4.11
C ILE A 243 9.50 -4.38 -5.60
N ALA A 244 8.22 -4.34 -5.95
CA ALA A 244 7.81 -4.35 -7.34
C ALA A 244 8.36 -3.12 -8.08
N GLU A 245 8.62 -3.25 -9.39
CA GLU A 245 9.19 -2.17 -10.21
C GLU A 245 8.35 -0.89 -10.19
N ARG A 246 7.02 -1.05 -10.18
CA ARG A 246 6.04 0.04 -10.15
C ARG A 246 5.03 -0.16 -9.03
N PRO A 247 5.47 -0.05 -7.76
CA PRO A 247 4.70 -0.54 -6.62
C PRO A 247 3.41 0.28 -6.41
N ASP A 248 3.42 1.56 -6.78
CA ASP A 248 2.30 2.49 -6.66
C ASP A 248 1.10 2.16 -7.55
N VAL A 249 1.31 1.44 -8.66
CA VAL A 249 0.27 1.13 -9.65
C VAL A 249 -0.07 -0.35 -9.79
N CYS A 250 0.57 -1.25 -9.05
CA CYS A 250 0.32 -2.70 -9.17
C CYS A 250 -1.18 -3.05 -9.07
N ALA A 251 -1.90 -2.53 -8.07
CA ALA A 251 -3.33 -2.84 -7.90
C ALA A 251 -4.18 -2.45 -9.13
N VAL A 252 -3.95 -1.26 -9.71
CA VAL A 252 -4.72 -0.81 -10.88
C VAL A 252 -4.32 -1.56 -12.15
N LEU A 253 -3.05 -1.93 -12.29
CA LEU A 253 -2.57 -2.75 -13.42
C LEU A 253 -3.20 -4.13 -13.39
N GLY A 254 -3.23 -4.78 -12.22
CA GLY A 254 -3.86 -6.10 -12.10
C GLY A 254 -5.37 -6.04 -12.26
N LEU A 255 -6.03 -5.01 -11.73
CA LEU A 255 -7.46 -4.79 -11.96
C LEU A 255 -7.78 -4.64 -13.46
N GLY A 256 -6.94 -3.91 -14.20
CA GLY A 256 -7.05 -3.79 -15.65
C GLY A 256 -6.86 -5.13 -16.38
N ALA A 257 -5.87 -5.92 -15.96
CA ALA A 257 -5.63 -7.26 -16.52
C ALA A 257 -6.81 -8.22 -16.28
N MET A 258 -7.41 -8.18 -15.09
CA MET A 258 -8.61 -8.96 -14.73
C MET A 258 -9.81 -8.55 -15.59
N LEU A 259 -10.06 -7.25 -15.74
CA LEU A 259 -11.16 -6.73 -16.56
C LEU A 259 -11.01 -7.05 -18.05
N ASP A 260 -9.79 -7.09 -18.56
CA ASP A 260 -9.49 -7.45 -19.96
C ASP A 260 -9.58 -8.97 -20.20
N GLY A 261 -9.78 -9.79 -19.15
CA GLY A 261 -9.81 -11.26 -19.27
C GLY A 261 -8.44 -11.87 -19.59
N LYS A 262 -7.34 -11.17 -19.26
CA LYS A 262 -5.97 -11.64 -19.51
C LYS A 262 -5.51 -12.70 -18.52
N ILE A 263 -6.30 -12.93 -17.47
CA ILE A 263 -6.05 -13.94 -16.46
C ILE A 263 -6.98 -15.11 -16.75
N GLN A 264 -6.42 -16.27 -17.05
CA GLN A 264 -7.18 -17.48 -17.31
C GLN A 264 -7.16 -18.34 -16.05
N PRO A 265 -8.33 -18.61 -15.42
CA PRO A 265 -8.35 -19.45 -14.23
C PRO A 265 -7.71 -20.80 -14.56
N MET A 266 -6.78 -21.25 -13.72
CA MET A 266 -6.20 -22.58 -13.85
C MET A 266 -7.32 -23.62 -13.81
N VAL A 267 -7.53 -24.31 -14.92
CA VAL A 267 -8.35 -25.53 -14.96
C VAL A 267 -7.53 -26.62 -14.31
N LEU A 268 -7.70 -26.82 -13.00
CA LEU A 268 -7.18 -28.00 -12.33
C LEU A 268 -7.88 -29.21 -12.97
N ASN A 269 -7.13 -30.03 -13.72
CA ASN A 269 -7.64 -31.31 -14.19
C ASN A 269 -7.46 -32.32 -13.04
N PRO A 270 -8.53 -32.71 -12.33
CA PRO A 270 -8.42 -33.57 -11.15
C PRO A 270 -8.00 -35.01 -11.47
N LEU A 271 -7.74 -35.33 -12.74
CA LEU A 271 -7.31 -36.64 -13.24
C LEU A 271 -5.88 -36.66 -13.79
N ALA A 272 -5.12 -35.57 -13.63
CA ALA A 272 -3.71 -35.51 -13.98
C ALA A 272 -2.84 -35.79 -12.73
N GLY A 273 -2.89 -37.03 -12.23
CA GLY A 273 -2.12 -37.54 -11.10
C GLY A 273 -2.14 -39.05 -11.10
#